data_AF-A0A2W6E7N3-F1
#
_entry.id   AF-A0A2W6E7N3-F1
#
_cell.length_a   1.000
_cell.length_b   1.000
_cell.length_c   1.000
_cell.angle_alpha   90.00
_cell.angle_beta   90.00
_cell.angle_gamma   90.00
#
_symmetry.space_group_name_H-M   'P 1'
#
loop_
_entity.id
_entity.type
_entity.pdbx_description
1 polymer ?
#
loop_
_entity_poly.entity_id
_entity_poly.type
_entity_poly.pdbx_seq_one_letter_code
_entity_poly.pdbx_strand_id
1 'polypeptide(L)' 'MPRLNEIVPGKRRISADTALRLARYFKTTERFWLNLQGRHDIEIERDRLADTLEAIHPLATA' A
#
# COMPACT_ATOMS: atom_id res chain seq x y z
N MET A 1 21.14 -12.43 9.47
CA MET A 1 19.96 -12.06 8.66
C MET A 1 19.53 -10.62 9.01
N PRO A 2 20.15 -9.56 8.43
CA PRO A 2 19.97 -8.20 8.96
C PRO A 2 19.08 -7.30 8.06
N ARG A 3 17.97 -7.80 7.51
CA ARG A 3 17.05 -6.96 6.69
C ARG A 3 15.65 -6.78 7.26
N LEU A 4 15.28 -7.52 8.32
CA LEU A 4 13.95 -7.36 8.91
C LEU A 4 13.84 -6.10 9.79
N ASN A 5 14.97 -5.59 10.29
CA ASN A 5 15.02 -4.46 11.24
C ASN A 5 14.90 -3.08 10.60
N GLU A 6 14.70 -2.97 9.28
CA GLU A 6 14.51 -1.67 8.61
C GLU A 6 13.05 -1.39 8.24
N ILE A 7 12.12 -2.27 8.61
CA ILE A 7 10.69 -1.91 8.65
C ILE A 7 10.44 -1.14 9.96
N VAL A 8 11.16 -0.04 10.10
CA VAL A 8 10.99 0.98 11.13
C VAL A 8 9.93 1.96 10.59
N PRO A 9 9.03 2.49 11.44
CA PRO A 9 7.74 3.03 11.01
C PRO A 9 7.87 4.14 9.97
N GLY A 10 7.11 4.02 8.88
CA GLY A 10 6.80 5.11 7.95
C GLY A 10 7.83 5.42 6.85
N LYS A 11 9.00 4.75 6.79
CA LYS A 11 10.06 5.13 5.82
C LYS A 11 10.17 4.25 4.58
N ARG A 12 9.60 3.04 4.54
CA ARG A 12 9.64 2.19 3.33
C ARG A 12 8.32 1.48 3.08
N ARG A 13 7.84 1.61 1.84
CA ARG A 13 6.73 0.85 1.26
C ARG A 13 6.99 -0.65 1.37
N ILE A 14 5.97 -1.43 1.71
CA ILE A 14 6.03 -2.91 1.68
C ILE A 14 6.13 -3.36 0.21
N SER A 15 7.27 -3.95 -0.16
CA SER A 15 7.47 -4.58 -1.47
C SER A 15 6.97 -6.03 -1.50
N ALA A 16 6.83 -6.61 -2.70
CA ALA A 16 6.44 -8.02 -2.84
C ALA A 16 7.40 -9.01 -2.16
N ASP A 17 8.72 -8.80 -2.25
CA ASP A 17 9.72 -9.61 -1.51
C ASP A 17 9.50 -9.51 0.00
N THR A 18 9.22 -8.31 0.50
CA THR A 18 8.94 -8.08 1.92
C THR A 18 7.65 -8.77 2.35
N ALA A 19 6.59 -8.65 1.56
CA ALA A 19 5.30 -9.29 1.82
C ALA A 19 5.42 -10.82 1.88
N LEU A 20 6.20 -11.44 0.99
CA LEU A 20 6.47 -12.89 1.01
C LEU A 20 7.21 -13.31 2.28
N ARG A 21 8.21 -12.54 2.73
CA ARG A 21 8.95 -12.81 3.97
C ARG A 21 8.05 -12.68 5.21
N LEU A 22 7.24 -11.63 5.28
CA LEU A 22 6.31 -11.40 6.37
C LEU A 22 5.22 -12.48 6.42
N ALA A 23 4.68 -12.87 5.26
CA ALA A 23 3.73 -13.97 5.15
C ALA A 23 4.28 -15.28 5.71
N ARG A 24 5.51 -15.64 5.31
CA ARG A 24 6.18 -16.84 5.81
C ARG A 24 6.46 -16.78 7.31
N TYR A 25 6.88 -15.63 7.81
CA TYR A 25 7.25 -15.45 9.21
C TYR A 25 6.03 -15.46 10.14
N PHE A 26 4.99 -14.70 9.80
CA PHE A 26 3.78 -14.54 10.62
C PHE A 26 2.67 -15.55 10.31
N LYS A 27 2.91 -16.50 9.39
CA LYS A 27 1.90 -17.46 8.90
C LYS A 27 0.64 -16.75 8.36
N THR A 28 0.83 -15.63 7.68
CA THR A 28 -0.23 -14.88 6.98
C THR A 28 -0.07 -15.02 5.47
N THR A 29 -0.84 -14.26 4.69
CA THR A 29 -0.68 -14.18 3.23
C THR A 29 0.11 -12.93 2.83
N GLU A 30 0.82 -13.00 1.72
CA GLU A 30 1.51 -11.88 1.08
C GLU A 30 0.51 -10.81 0.61
N ARG A 31 -0.67 -11.24 0.14
CA ARG A 31 -1.78 -10.36 -0.25
C ARG A 31 -2.27 -9.49 0.91
N PHE A 32 -2.30 -10.01 2.13
CA PHE A 32 -2.66 -9.20 3.31
C PHE A 32 -1.75 -7.98 3.44
N TRP A 33 -0.44 -8.17 3.34
CA TRP A 33 0.55 -7.11 3.48
C TRP A 33 0.54 -6.12 2.31
N LEU A 34 0.37 -6.61 1.08
CA LEU A 34 0.25 -5.75 -0.10
C LEU A 34 -1.04 -4.92 -0.07
N ASN A 35 -2.15 -5.51 0.37
CA ASN A 35 -3.42 -4.79 0.53
C ASN A 35 -3.33 -3.70 1.60
N LEU A 36 -2.62 -3.96 2.70
CA LEU A 36 -2.37 -2.96 3.73
C LEU A 36 -1.59 -1.76 3.16
N GLN A 37 -0.52 -2.03 2.42
CA GLN A 37 0.25 -0.98 1.76
C GLN A 37 -0.59 -0.21 0.74
N GLY A 38 -1.34 -0.91 -0.11
CA GLY A 38 -2.19 -0.29 -1.12
C GLY A 38 -3.27 0.62 -0.51
N ARG A 39 -3.89 0.21 0.61
CA ARG A 39 -4.86 1.06 1.33
C ARG A 39 -4.22 2.34 1.86
N HIS A 40 -3.06 2.21 2.50
CA HIS A 40 -2.33 3.37 3.01
C HIS A 40 -1.93 4.34 1.88
N ASP A 41 -1.44 3.81 0.76
CA ASP A 41 -1.09 4.62 -0.41
C ASP A 41 -2.32 5.34 -0.99
N ILE A 42 -3.47 4.66 -1.06
CA ILE A 42 -4.73 5.26 -1.53
C ILE A 42 -5.19 6.38 -0.58
N GLU A 43 -5.10 6.19 0.73
CA GLU A 43 -5.48 7.23 1.70
C GLU A 43 -4.62 8.49 1.54
N ILE A 44 -3.29 8.34 1.46
CA ILE A 44 -2.37 9.47 1.25
C ILE A 44 -2.64 10.16 -0.09
N GLU A 45 -2.79 9.41 -1.17
CA GLU A 45 -2.99 9.99 -2.50
C GLU A 45 -4.40 10.58 -2.67
N ARG A 46 -5.42 10.05 -1.97
CA ARG A 46 -6.75 10.66 -1.94
C ARG A 46 -6.70 12.05 -1.34
N ASP A 47 -6.01 12.23 -0.22
CA ASP A 47 -5.88 13.53 0.42
C ASP A 47 -5.08 14.49 -0.46
N ARG A 48 -4.00 14.00 -1.10
CA ARG A 48 -3.17 14.80 -2.00
C ARG A 48 -3.90 15.22 -3.29
N LEU A 49 -4.75 14.36 -3.83
CA LEU A 49 -5.41 14.57 -5.13
C LEU A 49 -6.85 15.07 -4.99
N ALA A 50 -7.29 15.46 -3.79
CA ALA A 50 -8.68 15.85 -3.51
C ALA A 50 -9.26 16.78 -4.58
N ASP A 51 -8.63 17.94 -4.80
CA ASP A 51 -9.09 18.95 -5.78
C ASP A 51 -9.07 18.42 -7.23
N THR A 52 -8.09 17.56 -7.56
CA THR A 52 -7.99 16.96 -8.90
C THR A 52 -9.11 15.95 -9.13
N LEU A 53 -9.43 15.13 -8.12
CA LEU A 53 -10.48 14.14 -8.18
C LEU A 53 -11.88 14.79 -8.29
N GLU A 54 -12.11 15.92 -7.61
CA GLU A 54 -13.38 16.67 -7.74
C GLU A 54 -13.61 17.20 -9.15
N ALA A 55 -12.55 17.56 -9.88
CA ALA A 55 -12.64 18.05 -11.25
C ALA A 55 -12.85 16.94 -12.30
N ILE A 56 -12.74 15.65 -11.93
CA ILE A 56 -12.94 14.53 -12.85
C ILE A 56 -14.42 14.18 -12.94
N HIS A 57 -15.02 14.40 -14.10
CA HIS A 57 -16.39 13.97 -14.38
C HIS A 57 -16.41 12.55 -14.96
N PRO A 58 -17.18 11.61 -14.38
CA PRO A 58 -17.35 10.27 -14.94
C PRO A 58 -17.85 10.35 -16.38
N LEU A 59 -17.31 9.48 -17.24
CA LEU A 59 -17.81 9.37 -18.60
C LEU A 59 -19.27 8.89 -18.54
N ALA A 60 -20.20 9.72 -19.01
CA ALA A 60 -21.59 9.29 -19.18
C ALA A 60 -21.64 8.32 -20.37
N THR A 61 -21.82 7.04 -20.08
CA THR A 61 -22.17 6.05 -21.11
C THR A 61 -23.63 6.26 -21.48
N ALA A 62 -23.87 6.79 -22.68
CA ALA A 62 -25.21 6.92 -23.28
C ALA A 62 -25.73 5.56 -23.76
#